data_AF-A0A9W7EDG6-F1
#
_entry.id   AF-A0A9W7EDG6-F1
#
_cell.length_a   1.000
_cell.length_b   1.000
_cell.length_c   1.000
_cell.angle_alpha   90.00
_cell.angle_beta   90.00
_cell.angle_gamma   90.00
#
_symmetry.space_group_name_H-M   'P 1'
#
loop_
_entity.id
_entity.type
_entity.pdbx_description
1 polymer ?
#
loop_
_entity_poly.entity_id
_entity_poly.type
_entity_poly.pdbx_seq_one_letter_code
_entity_poly.pdbx_strand_id
1 'polypeptide(L)'
;MLLSDDMSKITKDREKLVEQIVPGAGTPGIPLDLHARTMPRLIRLVCSDKEGEAPRGTIKVAPGLGVWSVVSLSNWGDYKARIGVSNHSLELGDDKGKGYHTFNVWTNVYKYQPGGDNVTFERTLNSHETQIVVVKPVVPGVPTYIGSTFHFTSGFEIFKFESKTNPNHGSLQVTFKPGHFKPDGIAFFFLPCIWAEGGYNDDVIVHVNNRVIKSENFKMAATLDDGTVLAVKCGLEKTAMEISIVW
;
A
#
# COMPACT_ATOMS: atom_id res chain seq x y z
N MET A 1 -6.78 -19.43 -8.35
CA MET A 1 -7.07 -19.87 -6.96
C MET A 1 -8.40 -20.60 -6.99
N LEU A 2 -8.46 -21.81 -6.45
CA LEU A 2 -9.71 -22.56 -6.29
C LEU A 2 -10.01 -22.63 -4.80
N LEU A 3 -11.21 -22.20 -4.39
CA LEU A 3 -11.65 -22.32 -3.01
C LEU A 3 -12.21 -23.73 -2.82
N SER A 4 -11.68 -24.47 -1.85
CA SER A 4 -12.13 -25.83 -1.51
C SER A 4 -12.93 -25.89 -0.20
N ASP A 5 -13.25 -24.73 0.39
CA ASP A 5 -14.09 -24.65 1.58
C ASP A 5 -15.56 -24.94 1.25
N ASP A 6 -16.31 -25.42 2.24
CA ASP A 6 -17.78 -25.43 2.19
C ASP A 6 -18.29 -24.00 2.30
N MET A 7 -18.49 -23.35 1.16
CA MET A 7 -18.91 -21.96 1.07
C MET A 7 -20.26 -21.70 1.77
N SER A 8 -21.09 -22.72 1.99
CA SER A 8 -22.35 -22.58 2.74
C SER A 8 -22.16 -22.45 4.25
N LYS A 9 -20.96 -22.80 4.77
CA LYS A 9 -20.61 -22.81 6.20
C LYS A 9 -19.42 -21.90 6.53
N ILE A 10 -18.93 -21.13 5.56
CA ILE A 10 -17.82 -20.21 5.80
C ILE A 10 -18.26 -19.13 6.79
N THR A 11 -17.41 -18.83 7.77
CA THR A 11 -17.66 -17.72 8.68
C THR A 11 -17.45 -16.40 7.96
N LYS A 12 -18.10 -15.31 8.42
CA LYS A 12 -17.91 -13.97 7.85
C LYS A 12 -16.45 -13.52 7.86
N ASP A 13 -15.68 -13.90 8.87
CA ASP A 13 -14.26 -13.56 8.96
C ASP A 13 -13.45 -14.26 7.86
N ARG A 14 -13.74 -15.53 7.56
CA ARG A 14 -13.11 -16.26 6.47
C ARG A 14 -13.58 -15.75 5.11
N GLU A 15 -14.86 -15.43 4.97
CA GLU A 15 -15.41 -14.81 3.77
C GLU A 15 -14.67 -13.50 3.46
N LYS A 16 -14.49 -12.63 4.46
CA LYS A 16 -13.72 -11.39 4.32
C LYS A 16 -12.27 -11.63 3.87
N LEU A 17 -11.61 -12.68 4.37
CA LEU A 17 -10.25 -13.03 3.91
C LEU A 17 -10.26 -13.51 2.45
N VAL A 18 -11.26 -14.27 2.04
CA VAL A 18 -11.42 -14.73 0.65
C VAL A 18 -11.65 -13.55 -0.29
N GLU A 19 -12.51 -12.60 0.09
CA GLU A 19 -12.75 -11.36 -0.68
C GLU A 19 -11.47 -10.53 -0.84
N GLN A 20 -10.56 -10.56 0.14
CA GLN A 20 -9.27 -9.89 0.07
C GLN A 20 -8.25 -10.56 -0.86
N ILE A 21 -8.44 -11.82 -1.26
CA ILE A 21 -7.45 -12.54 -2.08
C ILE A 21 -7.98 -12.94 -3.46
N VAL A 22 -9.28 -12.75 -3.71
CA VAL A 22 -9.96 -13.11 -4.96
C VAL A 22 -10.59 -11.89 -5.64
N PRO A 23 -10.38 -11.67 -6.95
CA PRO A 23 -9.42 -12.38 -7.80
C PRO A 23 -7.98 -12.12 -7.33
N GLY A 24 -7.05 -13.00 -7.67
CA GLY A 24 -5.62 -12.73 -7.46
C GLY A 24 -5.07 -11.86 -8.59
N ALA A 25 -3.96 -11.16 -8.34
CA ALA A 25 -3.36 -10.22 -9.30
C ALA A 25 -2.76 -10.86 -10.58
N GLY A 26 -2.91 -12.17 -10.79
CA GLY A 26 -2.40 -12.88 -11.97
C GLY A 26 -0.87 -12.97 -12.10
N THR A 27 -0.11 -12.26 -11.26
CA THR A 27 1.35 -12.20 -11.30
C THR A 27 1.95 -12.92 -10.10
N PRO A 28 2.87 -13.88 -10.30
CA PRO A 28 3.48 -14.61 -9.19
C PRO A 28 4.53 -13.75 -8.48
N GLY A 29 4.61 -13.88 -7.16
CA GLY A 29 5.74 -13.36 -6.39
C GLY A 29 7.00 -14.20 -6.61
N ILE A 30 8.16 -13.57 -6.44
CA ILE A 30 9.50 -14.16 -6.56
C ILE A 30 10.02 -14.52 -5.17
N PRO A 31 10.29 -15.80 -4.89
CA PRO A 31 11.00 -16.20 -3.68
C PRO A 31 12.42 -15.60 -3.64
N LEU A 32 12.76 -14.88 -2.58
CA LEU A 32 14.07 -14.24 -2.43
C LEU A 32 15.12 -15.15 -1.77
N ASP A 33 14.66 -16.15 -1.00
CA ASP A 33 15.52 -17.02 -0.18
C ASP A 33 15.38 -18.51 -0.52
N LEU A 34 14.87 -18.83 -1.72
CA LEU A 34 14.61 -20.20 -2.18
C LEU A 34 15.87 -21.09 -2.17
N HIS A 35 17.04 -20.54 -2.48
CA HIS A 35 18.30 -21.30 -2.48
C HIS A 35 18.95 -21.38 -1.09
N ALA A 36 18.50 -20.57 -0.13
CA ALA A 36 19.02 -20.56 1.23
C ALA A 36 18.18 -21.41 2.20
N ARG A 37 16.95 -21.79 1.81
CA ARG A 37 16.00 -22.49 2.67
C ARG A 37 15.15 -23.47 1.89
N THR A 38 14.78 -24.59 2.53
CA THR A 38 13.84 -25.57 1.98
C THR A 38 12.45 -24.96 1.73
N MET A 39 11.98 -24.12 2.65
CA MET A 39 10.72 -23.37 2.53
C MET A 39 11.04 -21.88 2.49
N PRO A 40 10.76 -21.17 1.38
CA PRO A 40 11.00 -19.74 1.27
C PRO A 40 10.24 -18.97 2.33
N ARG A 41 10.91 -18.06 3.04
CA ARG A 41 10.28 -17.18 4.03
C ARG A 41 10.03 -15.79 3.46
N LEU A 42 10.70 -15.45 2.37
CA LEU A 42 10.65 -14.14 1.74
C LEU A 42 10.15 -14.30 0.30
N ILE A 43 9.03 -13.66 0.00
CA ILE A 43 8.50 -13.59 -1.36
C ILE A 43 8.28 -12.12 -1.70
N ARG A 44 8.78 -11.68 -2.86
CA ARG A 44 8.67 -10.30 -3.33
C ARG A 44 7.82 -10.22 -4.58
N LEU A 45 6.99 -9.22 -4.67
CA LEU A 45 6.30 -8.82 -5.89
C LEU A 45 6.65 -7.36 -6.16
N VAL A 46 7.12 -7.07 -7.37
CA VAL A 46 7.48 -5.71 -7.76
C VAL A 46 6.27 -5.04 -8.38
N CYS A 47 6.10 -3.76 -8.13
CA CYS A 47 5.05 -2.95 -8.71
C CYS A 47 5.72 -1.74 -9.38
N SER A 48 5.45 -1.54 -10.67
CA SER A 48 6.15 -0.51 -11.44
C SER A 48 5.23 0.14 -12.46
N ASP A 49 5.33 1.46 -12.57
CA ASP A 49 4.71 2.24 -13.62
C ASP A 49 5.63 2.47 -14.84
N LYS A 50 6.88 1.99 -14.81
CA LYS A 50 7.84 2.14 -15.91
C LYS A 50 7.33 1.47 -17.19
N GLU A 51 7.51 2.14 -18.32
CA GLU A 51 7.18 1.59 -19.65
C GLU A 51 8.24 0.56 -20.09
N GLY A 52 7.82 -0.43 -20.90
CA GLY A 52 8.68 -1.48 -21.44
C GLY A 52 8.41 -2.88 -20.89
N GLU A 53 9.30 -3.84 -21.23
CA GLU A 53 9.22 -5.21 -20.71
C GLU A 53 9.52 -5.23 -19.22
N ALA A 54 8.50 -5.53 -18.42
CA ALA A 54 8.66 -5.67 -16.99
C ALA A 54 9.32 -7.02 -16.66
N PRO A 55 10.29 -7.06 -15.71
CA PRO A 55 10.84 -8.32 -15.22
C PRO A 55 9.73 -9.25 -14.71
N ARG A 56 9.99 -10.57 -14.73
CA ARG A 56 9.08 -11.54 -14.10
C ARG A 56 8.79 -11.13 -12.66
N GLY A 57 7.53 -11.32 -12.24
CA GLY A 57 7.10 -10.95 -10.89
C GLY A 57 6.90 -9.44 -10.69
N THR A 58 6.67 -8.71 -11.79
CA THR A 58 6.30 -7.29 -11.77
C THR A 58 4.84 -7.11 -12.17
N ILE A 59 4.08 -6.40 -11.35
CA ILE A 59 2.75 -5.87 -11.68
C ILE A 59 2.92 -4.48 -12.27
N LYS A 60 2.34 -4.25 -13.45
CA LYS A 60 2.21 -2.91 -14.02
C LYS A 60 1.17 -2.13 -13.23
N VAL A 61 1.54 -0.95 -12.74
CA VAL A 61 0.62 -0.04 -12.02
C VAL A 61 0.39 1.23 -12.82
N ALA A 62 -0.61 2.03 -12.41
CA ALA A 62 -0.92 3.29 -13.08
C ALA A 62 0.30 4.25 -13.12
N PRO A 63 0.48 5.01 -14.21
CA PRO A 63 1.50 6.05 -14.32
C PRO A 63 1.50 7.00 -13.11
N GLY A 64 2.69 7.33 -12.61
CA GLY A 64 2.90 8.25 -11.50
C GLY A 64 2.96 7.58 -10.12
N LEU A 65 2.70 6.27 -10.02
CA LEU A 65 2.84 5.51 -8.77
C LEU A 65 4.28 5.06 -8.47
N GLY A 66 5.19 5.24 -9.42
CA GLY A 66 6.60 4.89 -9.31
C GLY A 66 6.86 3.39 -9.21
N VAL A 67 8.03 3.05 -8.66
CA VAL A 67 8.47 1.68 -8.43
C VAL A 67 8.47 1.38 -6.93
N TRP A 68 7.86 0.26 -6.57
CA TRP A 68 7.75 -0.18 -5.18
C TRP A 68 7.63 -1.70 -5.11
N SER A 69 7.68 -2.26 -3.90
CA SER A 69 7.61 -3.71 -3.70
C SER A 69 6.58 -4.09 -2.65
N VAL A 70 5.94 -5.22 -2.86
CA VAL A 70 5.24 -5.98 -1.82
C VAL A 70 6.12 -7.12 -1.40
N VAL A 71 6.26 -7.31 -0.09
CA VAL A 71 6.99 -8.45 0.47
C VAL A 71 6.11 -9.25 1.42
N SER A 72 6.09 -10.56 1.22
CA SER A 72 5.57 -11.52 2.18
C SER A 72 6.70 -12.01 3.07
N LEU A 73 6.48 -11.97 4.39
CA LEU A 73 7.36 -12.55 5.39
C LEU A 73 6.60 -13.68 6.08
N SER A 74 7.11 -14.91 5.98
CA SER A 74 6.44 -16.12 6.48
C SER A 74 7.29 -16.88 7.49
N ASN A 75 6.72 -17.17 8.64
CA ASN A 75 7.34 -18.00 9.66
C ASN A 75 6.78 -19.43 9.63
N TRP A 76 7.43 -20.33 8.90
CA TRP A 76 7.02 -21.73 8.83
C TRP A 76 7.44 -22.58 10.05
N GLY A 77 8.14 -21.99 11.01
CA GLY A 77 8.61 -22.70 12.20
C GLY A 77 7.58 -22.71 13.32
N ASP A 78 7.74 -23.65 14.24
CA ASP A 78 6.81 -23.85 15.37
C ASP A 78 6.97 -22.82 16.51
N TYR A 79 7.93 -21.90 16.39
CA TYR A 79 8.25 -20.89 17.40
C TYR A 79 8.25 -19.49 16.80
N LYS A 80 8.04 -18.49 17.66
CA LYS A 80 8.16 -17.08 17.29
C LYS A 80 9.55 -16.78 16.74
N ALA A 81 9.61 -16.06 15.62
CA ALA A 81 10.87 -15.74 14.95
C ALA A 81 10.88 -14.32 14.39
N ARG A 82 12.06 -13.72 14.34
CA ARG A 82 12.30 -12.45 13.65
C ARG A 82 12.64 -12.74 12.18
N ILE A 83 11.94 -12.07 11.26
CA ILE A 83 12.14 -12.21 9.81
C ILE A 83 12.40 -10.83 9.26
N GLY A 84 13.44 -10.72 8.43
CA GLY A 84 13.88 -9.47 7.83
C GLY A 84 14.12 -9.60 6.34
N VAL A 85 13.93 -8.51 5.61
CA VAL A 85 14.37 -8.35 4.23
C VAL A 85 15.16 -7.05 4.10
N SER A 86 16.28 -7.09 3.39
CA SER A 86 17.08 -5.88 3.11
C SER A 86 16.43 -5.06 2.00
N ASN A 87 16.53 -3.73 2.10
CA ASN A 87 16.15 -2.81 1.03
C ASN A 87 16.87 -3.11 -0.30
N HIS A 88 18.10 -3.63 -0.29
CA HIS A 88 18.81 -4.04 -1.50
C HIS A 88 18.17 -5.22 -2.22
N SER A 89 17.39 -6.04 -1.52
CA SER A 89 16.62 -7.14 -2.11
C SER A 89 15.26 -6.69 -2.63
N LEU A 90 14.80 -5.50 -2.24
CA LEU A 90 13.56 -4.91 -2.68
C LEU A 90 13.86 -4.00 -3.87
N GLU A 91 13.27 -4.28 -5.03
CA GLU A 91 13.38 -3.41 -6.20
C GLU A 91 12.50 -2.18 -5.96
N LEU A 92 13.09 -1.14 -5.36
CA LEU A 92 12.42 0.07 -4.90
C LEU A 92 12.70 1.30 -5.78
N GLY A 93 13.23 1.10 -6.99
CA GLY A 93 13.64 2.18 -7.88
C GLY A 93 14.99 2.81 -7.50
N ASP A 94 15.39 3.81 -8.28
CA ASP A 94 16.70 4.46 -8.18
C ASP A 94 16.73 5.57 -7.11
N ASP A 95 15.55 6.02 -6.68
CA ASP A 95 15.39 7.04 -5.66
C ASP A 95 15.70 6.44 -4.28
N LYS A 96 16.95 6.64 -3.83
CA LYS A 96 17.35 6.46 -2.43
C LYS A 96 16.64 7.52 -1.59
N GLY A 97 15.35 7.29 -1.33
CA GLY A 97 14.50 8.17 -0.55
C GLY A 97 15.04 8.42 0.85
N LYS A 98 14.51 9.45 1.53
CA LYS A 98 14.81 9.72 2.95
C LYS A 98 14.38 8.58 3.89
N GLY A 99 13.52 7.71 3.39
CA GLY A 99 13.03 6.53 4.08
C GLY A 99 12.05 5.77 3.22
N TYR A 100 11.23 4.98 3.88
CA TYR A 100 10.26 4.12 3.25
C TYR A 100 8.92 4.19 3.96
N HIS A 101 7.85 4.36 3.19
CA HIS A 101 6.51 4.08 3.65
C HIS A 101 6.31 2.56 3.69
N THR A 102 5.89 2.04 4.84
CA THR A 102 5.51 0.64 4.97
C THR A 102 4.05 0.52 5.37
N PHE A 103 3.32 -0.40 4.75
CA PHE A 103 1.92 -0.65 5.06
C PHE A 103 1.66 -2.14 5.17
N ASN A 104 1.20 -2.60 6.33
CA ASN A 104 0.83 -4.00 6.52
C ASN A 104 -0.60 -4.23 6.02
N VAL A 105 -0.74 -5.13 5.05
CA VAL A 105 -2.00 -5.35 4.33
C VAL A 105 -3.06 -6.04 5.21
N TRP A 106 -2.65 -6.92 6.12
CA TRP A 106 -3.58 -7.63 6.99
C TRP A 106 -4.04 -6.76 8.15
N THR A 107 -3.14 -6.02 8.76
CA THR A 107 -3.45 -5.20 9.94
C THR A 107 -3.88 -3.78 9.60
N ASN A 108 -3.71 -3.36 8.34
CA ASN A 108 -3.97 -1.99 7.87
C ASN A 108 -3.18 -0.91 8.62
N VAL A 109 -1.96 -1.25 9.03
CA VAL A 109 -1.09 -0.35 9.80
C VAL A 109 -0.01 0.24 8.90
N TYR A 110 0.01 1.57 8.84
CA TYR A 110 1.09 2.36 8.28
C TYR A 110 2.25 2.53 9.27
N LYS A 111 3.48 2.50 8.78
CA LYS A 111 4.68 2.94 9.50
C LYS A 111 5.68 3.59 8.55
N TYR A 112 6.31 4.67 9.01
CA TYR A 112 7.51 5.21 8.39
C TYR A 112 8.75 4.45 8.88
N GLN A 113 9.64 4.12 7.95
CA GLN A 113 10.95 3.54 8.25
C GLN A 113 12.02 4.51 7.74
N PRO A 114 12.87 5.09 8.61
CA PRO A 114 13.98 5.92 8.17
C PRO A 114 14.90 5.18 7.19
N GLY A 115 15.41 5.94 6.21
CA GLY A 115 16.29 5.43 5.17
C GLY A 115 17.73 5.25 5.64
N GLY A 116 18.58 4.82 4.71
CA GLY A 116 19.98 4.53 4.95
C GLY A 116 20.48 3.40 4.05
N ASP A 117 21.80 3.27 3.95
CA ASP A 117 22.39 2.10 3.29
C ASP A 117 22.14 0.86 4.17
N ASN A 118 21.69 -0.23 3.58
CA ASN A 118 21.37 -1.51 4.26
C ASN A 118 20.21 -1.48 5.28
N VAL A 119 19.15 -0.71 5.00
CA VAL A 119 17.91 -0.77 5.80
C VAL A 119 17.31 -2.17 5.73
N THR A 120 16.97 -2.75 6.88
CA THR A 120 16.29 -4.06 6.95
C THR A 120 14.88 -3.89 7.51
N PHE A 121 13.90 -4.39 6.77
CA PHE A 121 12.49 -4.40 7.18
C PHE A 121 12.22 -5.67 7.98
N GLU A 122 12.13 -5.53 9.30
CA GLU A 122 12.04 -6.68 10.20
C GLU A 122 10.71 -6.78 10.93
N ARG A 123 10.21 -8.00 11.11
CA ARG A 123 9.00 -8.31 11.86
C ARG A 123 9.21 -9.52 12.74
N THR A 124 8.68 -9.46 13.95
CA THR A 124 8.57 -10.62 14.84
C THR A 124 7.24 -11.29 14.56
N LEU A 125 7.29 -12.50 14.03
CA LEU A 125 6.11 -13.29 13.65
C LEU A 125 5.93 -14.45 14.63
N ASN A 126 4.69 -14.75 14.98
CA ASN A 126 4.36 -15.97 15.72
C ASN A 126 4.59 -17.21 14.85
N SER A 127 4.50 -18.37 15.48
CA SER A 127 4.52 -19.67 14.80
C SER A 127 3.46 -19.69 13.68
N HIS A 128 3.86 -20.14 12.49
CA HIS A 128 3.00 -20.24 11.29
C HIS A 128 2.35 -18.93 10.81
N GLU A 129 2.82 -17.77 11.29
CA GLU A 129 2.30 -16.46 10.90
C GLU A 129 2.93 -15.97 9.58
N THR A 130 2.12 -15.31 8.75
CA THR A 130 2.57 -14.59 7.56
C THR A 130 2.09 -13.15 7.57
N GLN A 131 2.98 -12.22 7.21
CA GLN A 131 2.64 -10.82 6.99
C GLN A 131 2.94 -10.40 5.56
N ILE A 132 2.06 -9.59 4.99
CA ILE A 132 2.28 -8.92 3.70
C ILE A 132 2.47 -7.44 3.96
N VAL A 133 3.58 -6.90 3.47
CA VAL A 133 3.98 -5.51 3.69
C VAL A 133 4.24 -4.86 2.33
N VAL A 134 3.54 -3.76 2.07
CA VAL A 134 3.84 -2.83 0.99
C VAL A 134 5.00 -1.95 1.44
N VAL A 135 6.02 -1.79 0.62
CA VAL A 135 7.20 -0.95 0.87
C VAL A 135 7.37 0.00 -0.31
N LYS A 136 7.26 1.31 -0.05
CA LYS A 136 7.45 2.37 -1.05
C LYS A 136 8.55 3.33 -0.61
N PRO A 137 9.46 3.75 -1.50
CA PRO A 137 10.41 4.81 -1.18
C PRO A 137 9.68 6.13 -0.90
N VAL A 138 10.20 6.93 0.03
CA VAL A 138 9.76 8.32 0.23
C VAL A 138 10.55 9.22 -0.69
N VAL A 139 9.89 9.78 -1.70
CA VAL A 139 10.50 10.74 -2.63
C VAL A 139 10.16 12.16 -2.15
N PRO A 140 11.14 12.98 -1.74
CA PRO A 140 10.87 14.31 -1.21
C PRO A 140 10.09 15.19 -2.19
N GLY A 141 9.08 15.90 -1.68
CA GLY A 141 8.26 16.81 -2.50
C GLY A 141 7.25 16.11 -3.42
N VAL A 142 7.19 14.77 -3.41
CA VAL A 142 6.31 13.99 -4.29
C VAL A 142 5.17 13.35 -3.49
N PRO A 143 3.90 13.69 -3.77
CA PRO A 143 2.76 13.04 -3.16
C PRO A 143 2.72 11.57 -3.54
N THR A 144 2.36 10.71 -2.59
CA THR A 144 2.42 9.25 -2.81
C THR A 144 1.16 8.57 -2.28
N TYR A 145 0.52 7.74 -3.09
CA TYR A 145 -0.42 6.75 -2.55
C TYR A 145 0.36 5.66 -1.84
N ILE A 146 0.16 5.51 -0.55
CA ILE A 146 0.89 4.55 0.30
C ILE A 146 0.27 3.16 0.21
N GLY A 147 -1.05 3.09 0.30
CA GLY A 147 -1.80 1.84 0.37
C GLY A 147 -3.24 2.09 0.80
N SER A 148 -4.01 1.03 0.91
CA SER A 148 -5.39 1.10 1.39
C SER A 148 -5.80 -0.20 2.04
N THR A 149 -6.93 -0.17 2.74
CA THR A 149 -7.61 -1.39 3.20
C THR A 149 -8.25 -2.18 2.06
N PHE A 150 -8.32 -1.61 0.85
CA PHE A 150 -8.58 -2.39 -0.36
C PHE A 150 -7.34 -3.23 -0.63
N HIS A 151 -7.49 -4.54 -0.65
CA HIS A 151 -6.37 -5.43 -0.94
C HIS A 151 -5.97 -5.24 -2.41
N PHE A 152 -4.72 -4.84 -2.65
CA PHE A 152 -4.22 -4.45 -3.97
C PHE A 152 -4.33 -5.57 -5.02
N THR A 153 -4.46 -6.83 -4.58
CA THR A 153 -4.68 -7.96 -5.51
C THR A 153 -6.14 -8.19 -5.87
N SER A 154 -7.13 -7.69 -5.11
CA SER A 154 -8.58 -7.98 -5.26
C SER A 154 -9.26 -7.27 -6.44
N GLY A 155 -8.51 -6.85 -7.45
CA GLY A 155 -9.05 -6.09 -8.59
C GLY A 155 -9.45 -4.64 -8.26
N PHE A 156 -9.10 -4.13 -7.08
CA PHE A 156 -9.11 -2.70 -6.78
C PHE A 156 -7.73 -2.12 -7.03
N GLU A 157 -7.47 -1.88 -8.31
CA GLU A 157 -6.25 -1.22 -8.74
C GLU A 157 -6.52 0.28 -8.88
N ILE A 158 -5.50 1.07 -8.56
CA ILE A 158 -5.48 2.46 -8.97
C ILE A 158 -5.45 2.46 -10.49
N PHE A 159 -6.54 2.94 -11.08
CA PHE A 159 -6.69 3.09 -12.52
C PHE A 159 -5.92 4.31 -13.03
N LYS A 160 -5.97 5.38 -12.24
CA LYS A 160 -5.39 6.67 -12.59
C LYS A 160 -4.81 7.32 -11.35
N PHE A 161 -3.59 7.83 -11.48
CA PHE A 161 -2.90 8.61 -10.47
C PHE A 161 -2.32 9.85 -11.15
N GLU A 162 -2.72 11.03 -10.70
CA GLU A 162 -2.19 12.29 -11.18
C GLU A 162 -1.84 13.16 -9.98
N SER A 163 -0.63 13.71 -9.97
CA SER A 163 -0.25 14.70 -8.98
C SER A 163 0.32 15.92 -9.66
N LYS A 164 0.09 17.08 -9.05
CA LYS A 164 0.68 18.36 -9.43
C LYS A 164 1.16 19.01 -8.17
N THR A 165 2.45 19.30 -8.07
CA THR A 165 3.01 20.02 -6.94
C THR A 165 3.69 21.29 -7.41
N ASN A 166 3.50 22.35 -6.64
CA ASN A 166 4.30 23.55 -6.67
C ASN A 166 4.74 23.88 -5.23
N PRO A 167 5.65 24.84 -5.01
CA PRO A 167 6.20 25.09 -3.67
C PRO A 167 5.18 25.42 -2.58
N ASN A 168 3.99 25.93 -2.93
CA ASN A 168 3.01 26.44 -1.99
C ASN A 168 1.65 25.72 -2.04
N HIS A 169 1.41 24.94 -3.09
CA HIS A 169 0.17 24.23 -3.33
C HIS A 169 0.42 22.91 -4.05
N GLY A 170 -0.42 21.92 -3.79
CA GLY A 170 -0.42 20.68 -4.51
C GLY A 170 -1.81 20.13 -4.73
N SER A 171 -1.93 19.28 -5.73
CA SER A 171 -3.10 18.44 -5.90
C SER A 171 -2.71 17.01 -6.21
N LEU A 172 -3.54 16.10 -5.75
CA LEU A 172 -3.44 14.67 -5.97
C LEU A 172 -4.82 14.15 -6.35
N GLN A 173 -4.94 13.53 -7.52
CA GLN A 173 -6.13 12.83 -7.98
C GLN A 173 -5.83 11.34 -8.11
N VAL A 174 -6.65 10.51 -7.48
CA VAL A 174 -6.55 9.06 -7.54
C VAL A 174 -7.91 8.48 -7.90
N THR A 175 -7.97 7.76 -9.01
CA THR A 175 -9.15 7.01 -9.43
C THR A 175 -8.93 5.53 -9.20
N PHE A 176 -9.79 4.92 -8.40
CA PHE A 176 -9.81 3.48 -8.19
C PHE A 176 -10.75 2.83 -9.20
N LYS A 177 -10.29 1.76 -9.84
CA LYS A 177 -11.17 0.89 -10.61
C LYS A 177 -12.03 0.09 -9.62
N PRO A 178 -13.36 0.12 -9.74
CA PRO A 178 -14.19 -0.71 -8.89
C PRO A 178 -13.96 -2.19 -9.27
N GLY A 179 -13.57 -2.99 -8.29
CA GLY A 179 -13.58 -4.45 -8.40
C GLY A 179 -15.00 -5.00 -8.26
N HIS A 180 -15.11 -6.29 -7.92
CA HIS A 180 -16.41 -6.94 -7.71
C HIS A 180 -17.13 -6.52 -6.41
N PHE A 181 -16.44 -5.81 -5.52
CA PHE A 181 -16.96 -5.42 -4.22
C PHE A 181 -17.27 -3.92 -4.15
N LYS A 182 -17.92 -3.49 -3.06
CA LYS A 182 -18.06 -2.06 -2.76
C LYS A 182 -16.78 -1.61 -2.05
N PRO A 183 -16.10 -0.54 -2.51
CA PRO A 183 -14.98 0.00 -1.78
C PRO A 183 -15.47 0.63 -0.47
N ASP A 184 -15.43 -0.13 0.62
CA ASP A 184 -15.53 0.39 1.98
C ASP A 184 -14.17 0.25 2.66
N GLY A 185 -13.56 1.37 3.01
CA GLY A 185 -12.17 1.33 3.43
C GLY A 185 -11.52 2.67 3.70
N ILE A 186 -10.20 2.60 3.89
CA ILE A 186 -9.34 3.76 4.12
C ILE A 186 -8.20 3.70 3.12
N ALA A 187 -7.97 4.81 2.41
CA ALA A 187 -6.80 5.02 1.58
C ALA A 187 -5.81 5.95 2.28
N PHE A 188 -4.52 5.64 2.17
CA PHE A 188 -3.44 6.38 2.82
C PHE A 188 -2.62 7.10 1.76
N PHE A 189 -2.41 8.40 1.97
CA PHE A 189 -1.68 9.27 1.07
C PHE A 189 -0.60 10.03 1.85
N PHE A 190 0.60 10.11 1.31
CA PHE A 190 1.60 11.07 1.75
C PHE A 190 1.44 12.35 0.93
N LEU A 191 1.40 13.49 1.62
CA LEU A 191 1.33 14.82 1.05
C LEU A 191 2.58 15.60 1.51
N PRO A 192 3.35 16.21 0.60
CA PRO A 192 4.57 16.96 0.92
C PRO A 192 4.26 18.34 1.52
N CYS A 193 3.43 18.38 2.56
CA CYS A 193 3.06 19.55 3.33
C CYS A 193 3.04 19.20 4.82
N ILE A 194 3.51 20.10 5.67
CA ILE A 194 3.53 19.91 7.12
C ILE A 194 2.28 20.54 7.72
N TRP A 195 1.52 19.78 8.49
CA TRP A 195 0.39 20.31 9.26
C TRP A 195 0.82 20.57 10.71
N ALA A 196 0.37 21.68 11.29
CA ALA A 196 0.52 21.90 12.71
C ALA A 196 -0.30 20.85 13.49
N GLU A 197 0.32 20.20 14.48
CA GLU A 197 -0.37 19.21 15.31
C GLU A 197 -1.63 19.81 15.96
N GLY A 198 -2.78 19.17 15.75
CA GLY A 198 -4.07 19.59 16.31
C GLY A 198 -4.80 20.70 15.54
N GLY A 199 -4.22 21.23 14.45
CA GLY A 199 -4.89 22.15 13.55
C GLY A 199 -5.68 21.42 12.47
N TYR A 200 -6.99 21.70 12.36
CA TYR A 200 -7.63 21.60 11.06
C TYR A 200 -6.97 22.65 10.18
N ASN A 201 -6.27 22.21 9.13
CA ASN A 201 -5.85 23.14 8.11
C ASN A 201 -7.03 23.31 7.15
N ASP A 202 -7.70 24.45 7.20
CA ASP A 202 -8.78 24.80 6.27
C ASP A 202 -8.29 24.79 4.80
N ASP A 203 -6.98 24.76 4.60
CA ASP A 203 -6.31 24.69 3.30
C ASP A 203 -6.37 23.30 2.64
N VAL A 204 -6.71 22.23 3.39
CA VAL A 204 -6.78 20.87 2.81
C VAL A 204 -8.20 20.51 2.47
N ILE A 205 -8.47 20.44 1.17
CA ILE A 205 -9.78 20.09 0.65
C ILE A 205 -9.71 18.69 0.06
N VAL A 206 -10.43 17.76 0.68
CA VAL A 206 -10.58 16.39 0.18
C VAL A 206 -11.94 16.26 -0.50
N HIS A 207 -11.93 15.89 -1.77
CA HIS A 207 -13.11 15.49 -2.52
C HIS A 207 -13.12 13.97 -2.70
N VAL A 208 -14.28 13.36 -2.50
CA VAL A 208 -14.57 11.99 -2.91
C VAL A 208 -15.76 12.02 -3.88
N ASN A 209 -15.57 11.53 -5.10
CA ASN A 209 -16.56 11.58 -6.19
C ASN A 209 -17.11 13.00 -6.39
N ASN A 210 -16.21 13.99 -6.49
CA ASN A 210 -16.53 15.43 -6.63
C ASN A 210 -17.29 16.06 -5.46
N ARG A 211 -17.46 15.36 -4.34
CA ARG A 211 -18.06 15.92 -3.11
C ARG A 211 -16.98 16.21 -2.10
N VAL A 212 -16.93 17.45 -1.60
CA VAL A 212 -16.09 17.79 -0.44
C VAL A 212 -16.55 16.92 0.73
N ILE A 213 -15.62 16.14 1.29
CA ILE A 213 -15.91 15.32 2.46
C ILE A 213 -15.60 16.11 3.72
N LYS A 214 -16.42 15.91 4.75
CA LYS A 214 -16.18 16.51 6.06
C LYS A 214 -14.94 15.90 6.71
N SER A 215 -14.35 16.66 7.62
CA SER A 215 -13.20 16.26 8.42
C SER A 215 -13.37 14.93 9.15
N GLU A 216 -14.57 14.51 9.56
CA GLU A 216 -14.74 13.18 10.17
C GLU A 216 -14.42 12.00 9.23
N ASN A 217 -14.32 12.25 7.92
CA ASN A 217 -14.05 11.26 6.89
C ASN A 217 -12.58 11.25 6.43
N PHE A 218 -11.71 12.05 7.04
CA PHE A 218 -10.27 11.90 6.88
C PHE A 218 -9.53 12.27 8.16
N LYS A 219 -8.33 11.74 8.36
CA LYS A 219 -7.52 12.11 9.52
C LYS A 219 -6.04 12.04 9.21
N MET A 220 -5.27 12.86 9.89
CA MET A 220 -3.82 12.72 9.93
C MET A 220 -3.45 11.40 10.61
N ALA A 221 -2.74 10.54 9.89
CA ALA A 221 -2.26 9.26 10.39
C ALA A 221 -0.82 9.34 10.92
N ALA A 222 -0.02 10.26 10.38
CA ALA A 222 1.33 10.58 10.85
C ALA A 222 1.80 11.93 10.31
N THR A 223 2.73 12.57 11.02
CA THR A 223 3.50 13.71 10.53
C THR A 223 4.95 13.30 10.41
N LEU A 224 5.58 13.63 9.29
CA LEU A 224 6.99 13.41 8.99
C LEU A 224 7.68 14.76 8.80
N ASP A 225 9.00 14.79 8.84
CA ASP A 225 9.79 16.02 8.69
C ASP A 225 9.53 16.75 7.37
N ASP A 226 9.05 16.07 6.34
CA ASP A 226 8.81 16.61 5.00
C ASP A 226 7.39 16.40 4.48
N GLY A 227 6.45 16.04 5.34
CA GLY A 227 5.07 15.94 4.94
C GLY A 227 4.15 15.26 5.92
N THR A 228 2.91 15.08 5.49
CA THR A 228 1.82 14.54 6.30
C THR A 228 1.24 13.31 5.63
N VAL A 229 0.95 12.29 6.43
CA VAL A 229 0.21 11.11 5.97
C VAL A 229 -1.26 11.28 6.31
N LEU A 230 -2.09 11.33 5.28
CA LEU A 230 -3.53 11.44 5.36
C LEU A 230 -4.18 10.06 5.17
N ALA A 231 -5.07 9.70 6.09
CA ALA A 231 -5.97 8.55 5.96
C ALA A 231 -7.36 9.06 5.55
N VAL A 232 -7.82 8.71 4.35
CA VAL A 232 -9.10 9.13 3.79
C VAL A 232 -10.07 7.97 3.79
N LYS A 233 -11.22 8.14 4.46
CA LYS A 233 -12.31 7.17 4.43
C LYS A 233 -12.99 7.21 3.07
N CYS A 234 -13.14 6.03 2.50
CA CYS A 234 -13.70 5.79 1.19
C CYS A 234 -15.13 5.27 1.35
N GLY A 235 -16.07 5.80 0.59
CA GLY A 235 -17.51 5.53 0.75
C GLY A 235 -18.08 4.43 -0.15
N LEU A 236 -19.21 3.86 0.28
CA LEU A 236 -19.94 2.70 -0.26
C LEU A 236 -20.55 2.84 -1.68
N GLU A 237 -20.15 3.82 -2.47
CA GLU A 237 -20.74 4.02 -3.81
C GLU A 237 -20.26 2.93 -4.78
N LYS A 238 -21.18 2.37 -5.58
CA LYS A 238 -20.92 1.26 -6.51
C LYS A 238 -20.18 1.69 -7.80
N THR A 239 -19.76 2.94 -7.89
CA THR A 239 -19.11 3.51 -9.08
C THR A 239 -17.60 3.57 -8.90
N ALA A 240 -16.88 3.92 -9.97
CA ALA A 240 -15.48 4.30 -9.84
C ALA A 240 -15.34 5.38 -8.76
N MET A 241 -14.36 5.20 -7.89
CA MET A 241 -14.12 6.12 -6.80
C MET A 241 -12.98 7.05 -7.19
N GLU A 242 -13.24 8.34 -7.16
CA GLU A 242 -12.23 9.36 -7.38
C GLU A 242 -11.99 10.12 -6.08
N ILE A 243 -10.72 10.18 -5.67
CA ILE A 243 -10.27 11.00 -4.54
C ILE A 243 -9.42 12.12 -5.11
N SER A 244 -9.81 13.36 -4.82
CA SER A 244 -9.00 14.55 -5.15
C SER A 244 -8.65 15.28 -3.87
N ILE A 245 -7.37 15.49 -3.63
CA ILE A 245 -6.84 16.20 -2.46
C ILE A 245 -6.14 17.45 -2.98
N VAL A 246 -6.48 18.60 -2.43
CA VAL A 246 -5.81 19.88 -2.68
C VAL A 246 -5.25 20.37 -1.35
N TRP A 247 -4.01 20.86 -1.36
CA TRP A 247 -3.32 21.44 -0.20
C TRP A 247 -2.40 22.58 -0.65
#